data_AF-A0A8R1ET95-F1
#
_entry.id   AF-A0A8R1ET95-F1
#
_cell.length_a   1.000
_cell.length_b   1.000
_cell.length_c   1.000
_cell.angle_alpha   90.00
_cell.angle_beta   90.00
_cell.angle_gamma   90.00
#
_symmetry.space_group_name_H-M   'P 1'
#
loop_
_entity.id
_entity.type
_entity.pdbx_description
1 polymer ?
#
loop_
_entity_poly.entity_id
_entity_poly.type
_entity_poly.pdbx_seq_one_letter_code
_entity_poly.pdbx_strand_id
1 'polypeptide(L)'
;MVRLFSIDFLLLATLLHTVFKSPISEMIPGAVRLMLFRCCVRNRAVFTKALGLGFGMATTAAITRIRILRCDAETLDPWLLVPQKKIVPDRSVALEVIRMPVVLIAAVYSALRKMLRCVGLLIRFSPVLITYPFTRIEAIENIWWKLLLWAVQNSGPTFIKLGQWASTRRDIFSKKFCDRLSVLHIQTKKKRFFRDKEKVLDDAFGAGFMKLHGDRVFVDIEPYSIGSGCIAQVYRGVVDVAEFEKATGNQIAELKGKATQKIAIKVADKGVDRQIELDLSILRTGAWLMQKIVPPLWYLDPTGALEQFEMVLRRQVDLRNEARALKKFSDNFHATGTGIRFPIVLGYTKSAIVETF
;
A
#
# COMPACT_ATOMS: atom_id res chain seq x y z
N MET A 1 35.68 23.42 -3.52
CA MET A 1 34.21 23.44 -3.69
C MET A 1 33.74 22.22 -4.52
N VAL A 2 34.25 21.04 -4.19
CA VAL A 2 34.07 19.77 -4.93
C VAL A 2 33.95 18.69 -3.85
N ARG A 3 32.76 18.45 -3.27
CA ARG A 3 32.56 17.33 -2.31
C ARG A 3 31.11 16.99 -1.91
N LEU A 4 30.08 17.50 -2.59
CA LEU A 4 28.67 17.22 -2.24
C LEU A 4 27.86 16.46 -3.31
N PHE A 5 28.40 16.24 -4.52
CA PHE A 5 27.71 15.47 -5.57
C PHE A 5 27.88 13.94 -5.46
N SER A 6 28.83 13.47 -4.64
CA SER A 6 29.21 12.05 -4.63
C SER A 6 28.32 11.19 -3.74
N ILE A 7 27.56 11.78 -2.80
CA ILE A 7 26.81 11.05 -1.77
C ILE A 7 25.37 10.76 -2.23
N ASP A 8 24.68 11.77 -2.79
CA ASP A 8 23.32 11.64 -3.32
C ASP A 8 23.21 10.55 -4.41
N PHE A 9 24.26 10.40 -5.22
CA PHE A 9 24.27 9.47 -6.33
C PHE A 9 24.91 8.12 -6.03
N LEU A 10 25.90 8.03 -5.12
CA LEU A 10 26.28 6.70 -4.63
C LEU A 10 25.07 6.01 -4.00
N LEU A 11 24.15 6.73 -3.37
CA LEU A 11 22.90 6.16 -2.88
C LEU A 11 22.04 5.55 -4.00
N LEU A 12 21.78 6.29 -5.08
CA LEU A 12 20.92 5.81 -6.17
C LEU A 12 21.62 4.79 -7.09
N ALA A 13 22.93 4.96 -7.34
CA ALA A 13 23.76 4.04 -8.11
C ALA A 13 24.03 2.74 -7.35
N THR A 14 24.26 2.80 -6.04
CA THR A 14 24.43 1.61 -5.21
C THR A 14 23.09 0.90 -5.07
N LEU A 15 21.97 1.61 -4.87
CA LEU A 15 20.60 1.03 -4.91
C LEU A 15 20.31 0.23 -6.20
N LEU A 16 20.95 0.56 -7.32
CA LEU A 16 20.73 -0.06 -8.62
C LEU A 16 21.82 -1.07 -9.03
N HIS A 17 23.06 -0.88 -8.58
CA HIS A 17 24.20 -1.75 -8.87
C HIS A 17 24.31 -2.95 -7.91
N THR A 18 23.87 -2.83 -6.66
CA THR A 18 24.00 -3.92 -5.68
C THR A 18 22.89 -4.95 -5.72
N VAL A 19 21.71 -4.62 -6.28
CA VAL A 19 20.61 -5.59 -6.45
C VAL A 19 21.00 -6.78 -7.36
N PHE A 20 22.19 -6.78 -8.00
CA PHE A 20 22.54 -7.67 -9.12
C PHE A 20 23.84 -8.48 -9.05
N LYS A 21 24.33 -8.84 -7.86
CA LYS A 21 25.23 -10.00 -7.73
C LYS A 21 24.64 -11.00 -6.73
N SER A 22 24.39 -12.23 -7.23
CA SER A 22 23.83 -13.40 -6.53
C SER A 22 24.82 -14.02 -5.51
N PRO A 23 24.57 -15.21 -4.88
CA PRO A 23 23.36 -16.02 -4.74
C PRO A 23 22.99 -16.34 -3.26
N ILE A 24 21.95 -17.15 -3.11
CA ILE A 24 21.41 -17.75 -1.88
C ILE A 24 22.49 -18.52 -1.09
N SER A 25 22.64 -18.22 0.20
CA SER A 25 22.62 -19.18 1.30
C SER A 25 23.14 -18.53 2.59
N GLU A 26 22.40 -18.70 3.67
CA GLU A 26 22.86 -19.05 5.02
C GLU A 26 22.03 -18.38 6.11
N MET A 27 21.84 -19.20 7.14
CA MET A 27 20.85 -19.12 8.18
C MET A 27 21.58 -18.83 9.50
N ILE A 28 20.83 -18.36 10.50
CA ILE A 28 21.10 -18.39 11.96
C ILE A 28 22.01 -17.25 12.51
N PRO A 29 22.08 -16.99 13.84
CA PRO A 29 21.06 -16.49 14.81
C PRO A 29 21.47 -15.13 15.44
N GLY A 30 20.56 -14.44 16.14
CA GLY A 30 20.98 -13.29 16.97
C GLY A 30 19.86 -12.63 17.76
N ALA A 31 19.82 -12.91 19.06
CA ALA A 31 18.83 -12.51 20.04
C ALA A 31 18.53 -10.99 20.11
N VAL A 32 17.24 -10.64 20.16
CA VAL A 32 16.78 -9.41 20.82
C VAL A 32 15.92 -9.81 22.01
N ARG A 33 16.44 -9.47 23.19
CA ARG A 33 15.87 -9.71 24.50
C ARG A 33 14.63 -8.82 24.68
N LEU A 34 13.44 -9.34 24.40
CA LEU A 34 12.19 -8.66 24.74
C LEU A 34 11.89 -8.87 26.22
N MET A 35 11.64 -7.78 26.95
CA MET A 35 11.01 -7.81 28.27
C MET A 35 9.65 -8.51 28.15
N LEU A 36 9.56 -9.75 28.64
CA LEU A 36 8.31 -10.46 28.78
C LEU A 36 7.65 -10.02 30.09
N PHE A 37 6.57 -9.23 29.99
CA PHE A 37 5.59 -9.16 31.06
C PHE A 37 4.99 -10.56 31.24
N ARG A 38 5.27 -11.19 32.38
CA ARG A 38 4.70 -12.48 32.80
C ARG A 38 3.20 -12.30 33.00
N CYS A 39 2.38 -12.73 32.03
CA CYS A 39 0.99 -13.04 32.28
C CYS A 39 0.94 -14.44 32.92
N CYS A 40 0.72 -14.50 34.24
CA CYS A 40 0.70 -15.74 35.00
C CYS A 40 -0.66 -16.45 34.79
N VAL A 41 -0.74 -17.37 33.82
CA VAL A 41 -1.91 -18.23 33.64
C VAL A 41 -1.78 -19.45 34.54
N ARG A 42 -2.59 -19.52 35.60
CA ARG A 42 -2.64 -20.65 36.53
C ARG A 42 -3.48 -21.77 35.91
N ASN A 43 -2.83 -22.86 35.49
CA ASN A 43 -3.48 -24.03 34.92
C ASN A 43 -4.10 -24.90 36.04
N ARG A 44 -5.40 -25.20 36.00
CA ARG A 44 -6.00 -26.32 36.76
C ARG A 44 -6.12 -27.50 35.82
N ALA A 45 -5.23 -28.48 35.96
CA ALA A 45 -5.36 -29.77 35.27
C ALA A 45 -6.43 -30.61 35.98
N VAL A 46 -7.46 -31.03 35.24
CA VAL A 46 -8.40 -32.07 35.71
C VAL A 46 -7.85 -33.41 35.26
N PHE A 47 -7.52 -34.28 36.21
CA PHE A 47 -6.94 -35.60 35.99
C PHE A 47 -8.05 -36.61 35.76
N THR A 48 -8.21 -37.13 34.54
CA THR A 48 -9.07 -38.31 34.27
C THR A 48 -8.18 -39.55 34.20
N LYS A 49 -8.36 -40.48 35.16
CA LYS A 49 -7.71 -41.81 35.17
C LYS A 49 -8.18 -42.65 33.98
N ALA A 50 -7.26 -43.23 33.21
CA ALA A 50 -7.54 -44.30 32.27
C ALA A 50 -7.20 -45.65 32.93
N LEU A 51 -8.18 -46.55 33.07
CA LEU A 51 -7.94 -47.97 33.31
C LEU A 51 -7.75 -48.63 31.93
N GLY A 52 -6.62 -49.30 31.71
CA GLY A 52 -6.32 -50.02 30.48
C GLY A 52 -6.47 -51.52 30.64
N LEU A 53 -7.05 -52.17 29.62
CA LEU A 53 -6.83 -53.57 29.25
C LEU A 53 -7.26 -53.74 27.78
N GLY A 54 -6.35 -54.20 26.92
CA GLY A 54 -6.68 -54.65 25.55
C GLY A 54 -5.77 -54.08 24.46
N PHE A 55 -4.92 -54.94 23.91
CA PHE A 55 -4.10 -54.72 22.72
C PHE A 55 -4.97 -54.34 21.50
N GLY A 56 -4.65 -53.22 20.86
CA GLY A 56 -5.23 -52.82 19.58
C GLY A 56 -4.89 -51.36 19.27
N MET A 57 -4.41 -51.09 18.05
CA MET A 57 -4.05 -49.76 17.60
C MET A 57 -5.21 -48.77 17.77
N ALA A 58 -5.14 -47.91 18.78
CA ALA A 58 -6.07 -46.82 19.00
C ALA A 58 -5.28 -45.51 19.08
N THR A 59 -5.41 -44.71 18.03
CA THR A 59 -4.99 -43.31 17.99
C THR A 59 -5.75 -42.54 19.07
N THR A 60 -5.12 -42.30 20.22
CA THR A 60 -5.70 -41.46 21.27
C THR A 60 -5.52 -39.98 20.91
N ALA A 61 -6.49 -39.43 20.18
CA ALA A 61 -6.59 -37.99 20.02
C ALA A 61 -7.09 -37.36 21.34
N ALA A 62 -6.16 -36.85 22.16
CA ALA A 62 -6.51 -36.06 23.34
C ALA A 62 -7.08 -34.70 22.89
N ILE A 63 -8.41 -34.56 22.89
CA ILE A 63 -9.07 -33.28 22.60
C ILE A 63 -8.92 -32.37 23.83
N THR A 64 -7.85 -31.58 23.85
CA THR A 64 -7.71 -30.50 24.83
C THR A 64 -8.48 -29.28 24.32
N ARG A 65 -9.68 -29.02 24.86
CA ARG A 65 -10.41 -27.76 24.58
C ARG A 65 -9.66 -26.60 25.22
N ILE A 66 -8.90 -25.86 24.42
CA ILE A 66 -8.28 -24.60 24.84
C ILE A 66 -9.36 -23.50 24.74
N ARG A 67 -9.81 -22.97 25.89
CA ARG A 67 -10.58 -21.72 25.94
C ARG A 67 -9.60 -20.56 25.81
N ILE A 68 -9.64 -19.83 24.69
CA ILE A 68 -8.85 -18.60 24.51
C ILE A 68 -9.62 -17.44 25.17
N LEU A 69 -9.04 -16.89 26.24
CA LEU A 69 -9.47 -15.61 26.81
C LEU A 69 -8.97 -14.47 25.90
N ARG A 70 -9.89 -13.58 25.50
CA ARG A 70 -9.56 -12.34 24.78
C ARG A 70 -8.71 -11.45 25.68
N CYS A 71 -7.62 -10.94 25.14
CA CYS A 71 -6.85 -9.85 25.73
C CYS A 71 -6.95 -8.69 24.73
N ASP A 72 -7.77 -7.69 25.06
CA ASP A 72 -7.85 -6.44 24.30
C ASP A 72 -6.63 -5.60 24.67
N ALA A 73 -5.60 -5.64 23.84
CA ALA A 73 -4.49 -4.71 23.93
C ALA A 73 -4.78 -3.50 23.03
N GLU A 74 -5.37 -2.47 23.61
CA GLU A 74 -5.44 -1.13 23.02
C GLU A 74 -4.02 -0.52 23.01
N THR A 75 -3.38 -0.51 21.85
CA THR A 75 -2.31 0.46 21.57
C THR A 75 -2.78 1.34 20.42
N LEU A 76 -3.52 2.38 20.77
CA LEU A 76 -3.86 3.48 19.87
C LEU A 76 -2.63 4.37 19.66
N ASP A 77 -1.99 4.25 18.51
CA ASP A 77 -1.24 5.37 17.95
C ASP A 77 -2.25 6.52 17.70
N PRO A 78 -2.01 7.77 18.18
CA PRO A 78 -2.95 8.89 18.02
C PRO A 78 -3.29 9.22 16.55
N TRP A 79 -2.47 8.72 15.62
CA TRP A 79 -2.57 8.95 14.18
C TRP A 79 -3.01 7.70 13.39
N LEU A 80 -3.24 6.57 14.05
CA LEU A 80 -3.63 5.32 13.42
C LEU A 80 -5.16 5.18 13.47
N LEU A 81 -5.82 5.63 12.41
CA LEU A 81 -7.29 5.61 12.29
C LEU A 81 -7.89 4.19 12.11
N VAL A 82 -7.11 3.11 12.28
CA VAL A 82 -7.61 1.72 12.27
C VAL A 82 -6.89 0.90 13.34
N PRO A 83 -7.61 0.25 14.27
CA PRO A 83 -7.06 -0.85 15.05
C PRO A 83 -6.75 -2.01 14.11
N GLN A 84 -5.50 -2.47 14.04
CA GLN A 84 -5.21 -3.71 13.32
C GLN A 84 -5.85 -4.88 14.06
N LYS A 85 -7.03 -5.32 13.60
CA LYS A 85 -7.63 -6.58 14.07
C LYS A 85 -6.70 -7.72 13.67
N LYS A 86 -5.90 -8.20 14.63
CA LYS A 86 -5.04 -9.36 14.46
C LYS A 86 -5.93 -10.60 14.37
N ILE A 87 -6.26 -11.02 13.16
CA ILE A 87 -7.00 -12.25 12.93
C ILE A 87 -6.07 -13.40 13.33
N VAL A 88 -6.30 -13.98 14.51
CA VAL A 88 -5.64 -15.23 14.92
C VAL A 88 -6.35 -16.34 14.16
N PRO A 89 -5.69 -17.03 13.22
CA PRO A 89 -6.34 -18.12 12.49
C PRO A 89 -6.62 -19.28 13.43
N ASP A 90 -7.86 -19.78 13.38
CA ASP A 90 -8.28 -20.98 14.09
C ASP A 90 -7.51 -22.18 13.49
N ARG A 91 -6.61 -22.78 14.28
CA ARG A 91 -5.72 -23.84 13.79
C ARG A 91 -6.40 -25.20 13.97
N SER A 92 -7.02 -25.70 12.91
CA SER A 92 -7.39 -27.11 12.79
C SER A 92 -6.23 -27.93 12.21
N VAL A 93 -5.81 -28.97 12.95
CA VAL A 93 -4.61 -29.79 12.67
C VAL A 93 -4.77 -30.69 11.44
N ALA A 94 -6.00 -30.91 10.97
CA ALA A 94 -6.30 -31.78 9.83
C ALA A 94 -5.92 -31.20 8.45
N LEU A 95 -5.46 -29.95 8.37
CA LEU A 95 -5.20 -29.25 7.10
C LEU A 95 -3.71 -29.06 6.76
N GLU A 96 -2.77 -29.72 7.44
CA GLU A 96 -1.32 -29.43 7.28
C GLU A 96 -0.66 -30.15 6.08
N VAL A 97 -1.11 -31.35 5.70
CA VAL A 97 -0.44 -32.16 4.65
C VAL A 97 -0.64 -31.56 3.24
N ILE A 98 -1.82 -31.01 2.94
CA ILE A 98 -2.11 -30.32 1.66
C ILE A 98 -1.56 -28.89 1.66
N ARG A 99 -1.42 -28.28 2.84
CA ARG A 99 -0.97 -26.89 2.97
C ARG A 99 0.50 -26.72 2.60
N MET A 100 1.36 -27.68 2.91
CA MET A 100 2.79 -27.60 2.59
C MET A 100 3.11 -27.45 1.10
N PRO A 101 2.62 -28.32 0.18
CA PRO A 101 2.89 -28.16 -1.25
C PRO A 101 2.26 -26.89 -1.81
N VAL A 102 1.07 -26.49 -1.36
CA VAL A 102 0.41 -25.25 -1.79
C VAL A 102 1.21 -24.02 -1.37
N VAL A 103 1.72 -23.98 -0.12
CA VAL A 103 2.56 -22.89 0.38
C VAL A 103 3.89 -22.85 -0.37
N LEU A 104 4.51 -24.00 -0.66
CA LEU A 104 5.74 -24.06 -1.43
C LEU A 104 5.56 -23.52 -2.85
N ILE A 105 4.50 -23.96 -3.55
CA ILE A 105 4.16 -23.47 -4.90
C ILE A 105 3.91 -21.95 -4.86
N ALA A 106 3.15 -21.46 -3.88
CA ALA A 106 2.89 -20.03 -3.71
C ALA A 106 4.18 -19.24 -3.42
N ALA A 107 5.10 -19.80 -2.63
CA ALA A 107 6.40 -19.20 -2.35
C ALA A 107 7.29 -19.13 -3.60
N VAL A 108 7.38 -20.23 -4.37
CA VAL A 108 8.12 -20.27 -5.64
C VAL A 108 7.54 -19.27 -6.64
N TYR A 109 6.22 -19.23 -6.81
CA TYR A 109 5.55 -18.25 -7.67
C TYR A 109 5.85 -16.81 -7.23
N SER A 110 5.81 -16.54 -5.93
CA SER A 110 6.11 -15.22 -5.38
C SER A 110 7.58 -14.83 -5.60
N ALA A 111 8.51 -15.78 -5.42
CA ALA A 111 9.94 -15.57 -5.66
C ALA A 111 10.24 -15.32 -7.15
N LEU A 112 9.64 -16.12 -8.04
CA LEU A 112 9.76 -15.93 -9.49
C LEU A 112 9.21 -14.56 -9.92
N ARG A 113 8.04 -14.17 -9.41
CA ARG A 113 7.46 -12.85 -9.71
C ARG A 113 8.34 -11.70 -9.23
N LYS A 114 8.94 -11.82 -8.04
CA LYS A 114 9.93 -10.84 -7.53
C LYS A 114 11.15 -10.80 -8.44
N MET A 115 11.71 -11.94 -8.83
CA MET A 115 12.86 -12.03 -9.72
C MET A 115 12.58 -11.38 -11.08
N LEU A 116 11.47 -11.74 -11.73
CA LEU A 116 11.07 -11.13 -13.00
C LEU A 116 10.88 -9.62 -12.89
N ARG A 117 10.31 -9.16 -11.77
CA ARG A 117 10.17 -7.72 -11.51
C ARG A 117 11.52 -7.05 -11.33
N CYS A 118 12.45 -7.63 -10.57
CA CYS A 118 13.81 -7.13 -10.40
C CYS A 118 14.54 -7.00 -11.75
N VAL A 119 14.51 -8.06 -12.56
CA VAL A 119 15.11 -8.06 -13.91
C VAL A 119 14.47 -6.97 -14.79
N GLY A 120 13.16 -6.83 -14.74
CA GLY A 120 12.46 -5.76 -15.46
C GLY A 120 12.89 -4.36 -15.00
N LEU A 121 13.09 -4.14 -13.71
CA LEU A 121 13.57 -2.87 -13.17
C LEU A 121 15.01 -2.61 -13.61
N LEU A 122 15.88 -3.61 -13.58
CA LEU A 122 17.24 -3.48 -14.10
C LEU A 122 17.28 -2.95 -15.51
N ILE A 123 16.54 -3.60 -16.40
CA ILE A 123 16.61 -3.30 -17.82
C ILE A 123 16.21 -1.83 -18.05
N ARG A 124 15.28 -1.31 -17.26
CA ARG A 124 14.86 0.11 -17.31
C ARG A 124 15.91 1.05 -16.74
N PHE A 125 16.60 0.66 -15.67
CA PHE A 125 17.60 1.49 -15.00
C PHE A 125 19.03 1.31 -15.51
N SER A 126 19.30 0.31 -16.36
CA SER A 126 20.63 0.04 -16.90
C SER A 126 21.20 1.22 -17.71
N PRO A 127 20.44 1.97 -18.53
CA PRO A 127 21.00 3.13 -19.23
C PRO A 127 21.44 4.22 -18.25
N VAL A 128 20.69 4.41 -17.15
CA VAL A 128 21.00 5.37 -16.09
C VAL A 128 22.29 5.01 -15.37
N LEU A 129 22.50 3.72 -15.08
CA LEU A 129 23.72 3.22 -14.46
C LEU A 129 24.95 3.38 -15.39
N ILE A 130 24.81 2.99 -16.65
CA ILE A 130 25.89 3.03 -17.64
C ILE A 130 26.33 4.46 -17.95
N THR A 131 25.37 5.38 -18.08
CA THR A 131 25.67 6.77 -18.44
C THR A 131 26.14 7.63 -17.26
N TYR A 132 25.99 7.16 -16.01
CA TYR A 132 26.34 7.94 -14.84
C TYR A 132 27.81 8.38 -14.75
N PRO A 133 28.83 7.51 -14.95
CA PRO A 133 30.24 7.92 -14.84
C PRO A 133 30.61 9.06 -15.80
N PHE A 134 29.84 9.21 -16.88
CA PHE A 134 30.03 10.20 -17.93
C PHE A 134 29.26 11.52 -17.68
N THR A 135 28.50 11.63 -16.59
CA THR A 135 27.74 12.85 -16.23
C THR A 135 28.61 14.08 -15.93
N ARG A 136 29.93 13.91 -15.86
CA ARG A 136 30.88 15.04 -15.80
C ARG A 136 30.86 15.90 -17.05
N ILE A 137 30.37 15.35 -18.17
CA ILE A 137 30.15 16.08 -19.43
C ILE A 137 28.72 16.63 -19.43
N GLU A 138 28.57 17.95 -19.56
CA GLU A 138 27.28 18.64 -19.43
C GLU A 138 26.19 18.10 -20.39
N ALA A 139 26.57 17.79 -21.64
CA ALA A 139 25.64 17.20 -22.61
C ALA A 139 25.10 15.85 -22.14
N ILE A 140 25.95 15.02 -21.53
CA ILE A 140 25.57 13.70 -21.02
C ILE A 140 24.75 13.83 -19.73
N GLU A 141 25.03 14.83 -18.89
CA GLU A 141 24.24 15.10 -17.70
C GLU A 141 22.75 15.31 -18.05
N ASN A 142 22.46 16.11 -19.07
CA ASN A 142 21.08 16.37 -19.51
C ASN A 142 20.39 15.12 -20.07
N ILE A 143 21.12 14.27 -20.79
CA ILE A 143 20.61 12.98 -21.28
C ILE A 143 20.34 12.05 -20.10
N TRP A 144 21.25 12.01 -19.14
CA TRP A 144 21.15 11.19 -17.95
C TRP A 144 19.89 11.54 -17.13
N TRP A 145 19.58 12.82 -16.94
CA TRP A 145 18.34 13.26 -16.27
C TRP A 145 17.08 12.79 -17.02
N LYS A 146 17.08 12.86 -18.36
CA LYS A 146 15.96 12.36 -19.17
C LYS A 146 15.79 10.85 -19.04
N LEU A 147 16.89 10.10 -19.04
CA LEU A 147 16.89 8.64 -18.85
C LEU A 147 16.39 8.27 -17.45
N LEU A 148 16.82 8.99 -16.40
CA LEU A 148 16.34 8.78 -15.04
C LEU A 148 14.83 8.99 -14.94
N LEU A 149 14.34 10.12 -15.44
CA LEU A 149 12.90 10.42 -15.42
C LEU A 149 12.09 9.38 -16.18
N TRP A 150 12.55 8.99 -17.36
CA TRP A 150 11.94 7.93 -18.15
C TRP A 150 11.92 6.60 -17.39
N ALA A 151 13.04 6.21 -16.76
CA ALA A 151 13.12 4.97 -15.99
C ALA A 151 12.16 4.97 -14.79
N VAL A 152 12.10 6.06 -14.02
CA VAL A 152 11.19 6.20 -12.87
C VAL A 152 9.72 6.15 -13.32
N GLN A 153 9.35 6.91 -14.36
CA GLN A 153 7.98 6.95 -14.89
C GLN A 153 7.52 5.59 -15.42
N ASN A 154 8.42 4.82 -16.05
CA ASN A 154 8.10 3.51 -16.61
C ASN A 154 8.28 2.34 -15.63
N SER A 155 8.72 2.62 -14.39
CA SER A 155 8.92 1.61 -13.35
C SER A 155 7.67 1.37 -12.50
N GLY A 156 6.61 2.15 -12.67
CA GLY A 156 5.31 1.93 -12.04
C GLY A 156 5.04 2.84 -10.83
N PRO A 157 3.89 2.66 -10.17
CA PRO A 157 3.36 3.62 -9.20
C PRO A 157 4.28 3.83 -7.99
N THR A 158 4.91 2.78 -7.48
CA THR A 158 5.83 2.83 -6.34
C THR A 158 7.01 3.76 -6.63
N PHE A 159 7.62 3.63 -7.81
CA PHE A 159 8.80 4.42 -8.18
C PHE A 159 8.45 5.88 -8.49
N ILE A 160 7.31 6.12 -9.14
CA ILE A 160 6.78 7.48 -9.33
C ILE A 160 6.56 8.15 -7.96
N LYS A 161 5.91 7.45 -7.03
CA LYS A 161 5.69 7.96 -5.67
C LYS A 161 6.98 8.15 -4.89
N LEU A 162 7.94 7.26 -5.06
CA LEU A 162 9.26 7.39 -4.44
C LEU A 162 9.97 8.64 -4.97
N GLY A 163 9.92 8.90 -6.28
CA GLY A 163 10.46 10.12 -6.88
C GLY A 163 9.74 11.38 -6.42
N GLN A 164 8.41 11.35 -6.29
CA GLN A 164 7.62 12.44 -5.72
C GLN A 164 8.03 12.72 -4.27
N TRP A 165 8.16 11.68 -3.43
CA TRP A 165 8.60 11.80 -2.05
C TRP A 165 10.05 12.29 -1.96
N ALA A 166 10.96 11.78 -2.78
CA ALA A 166 12.35 12.21 -2.80
C ALA A 166 12.49 13.68 -3.25
N SER A 167 11.64 14.14 -4.17
CA SER A 167 11.65 15.52 -4.65
C SER A 167 11.26 16.55 -3.58
N THR A 168 10.56 16.15 -2.52
CA THR A 168 10.18 17.05 -1.42
C THR A 168 11.17 17.00 -0.25
N ARG A 169 12.11 16.05 -0.24
CA ARG A 169 13.11 15.84 0.82
C ARG A 169 14.44 16.55 0.53
N ARG A 170 14.41 17.89 0.54
CA ARG A 170 15.61 18.74 0.34
C ARG A 170 16.65 18.63 1.46
N ASP A 171 16.27 18.05 2.59
CA ASP A 171 17.14 17.70 3.71
C ASP A 171 18.01 16.47 3.41
N ILE A 172 17.55 15.56 2.55
CA ILE A 172 18.29 14.37 2.11
C ILE A 172 18.97 14.59 0.76
N PHE A 173 18.27 15.24 -0.18
CA PHE A 173 18.71 15.37 -1.56
C PHE A 173 19.03 16.80 -1.95
N SER A 174 20.00 16.99 -2.83
CA SER A 174 20.33 18.31 -3.38
C SER A 174 19.15 19.00 -4.06
N LYS A 175 19.13 20.34 -3.99
CA LYS A 175 18.12 21.19 -4.65
C LYS A 175 17.94 20.86 -6.13
N LYS A 176 19.06 20.65 -6.86
CA LYS A 176 19.04 20.31 -8.30
C LYS A 176 18.28 19.00 -8.54
N PHE A 177 18.52 17.97 -7.73
CA PHE A 177 17.83 16.70 -7.81
C PHE A 177 16.33 16.85 -7.53
N CYS A 178 15.97 17.53 -6.44
CA CYS A 178 14.58 17.79 -6.07
C CYS A 178 13.82 18.54 -7.16
N ASP A 179 14.41 19.62 -7.69
CA ASP A 179 13.78 20.44 -8.72
C ASP A 179 13.59 19.64 -10.03
N ARG A 180 14.55 18.78 -10.42
CA ARG A 180 14.43 17.91 -11.61
C ARG A 180 13.35 16.85 -11.47
N LEU A 181 13.20 16.24 -10.29
CA LEU A 181 12.18 15.22 -10.04
C LEU A 181 10.79 15.82 -9.76
N SER A 182 10.68 17.12 -9.47
CA SER A 182 9.40 17.78 -9.21
C SER A 182 8.39 17.62 -10.37
N VAL A 183 8.88 17.44 -11.60
CA VAL A 183 8.07 17.15 -12.79
C VAL A 183 7.18 15.90 -12.62
N LEU A 184 7.58 14.96 -11.75
CA LEU A 184 6.79 13.77 -11.45
C LEU A 184 5.46 14.08 -10.74
N HIS A 185 5.29 15.26 -10.17
CA HIS A 185 4.02 15.69 -9.56
C HIS A 185 2.95 16.08 -10.60
N ILE A 186 3.36 16.39 -11.83
CA ILE A 186 2.48 16.99 -12.86
C ILE A 186 1.81 15.93 -13.75
N GLN A 187 2.18 14.64 -13.63
CA GLN A 187 1.68 13.63 -14.55
C GLN A 187 0.23 13.21 -14.28
N THR A 188 -0.63 13.47 -15.26
CA THR A 188 -1.90 12.76 -15.45
C THR A 188 -1.71 11.65 -16.49
N LYS A 189 -1.88 10.38 -16.10
CA LYS A 189 -1.91 9.27 -17.07
C LYS A 189 -3.08 9.44 -18.05
N LYS A 190 -3.04 8.65 -19.13
CA LYS A 190 -4.10 8.59 -20.16
C LYS A 190 -5.48 8.34 -19.51
N LYS A 191 -6.52 8.99 -20.06
CA LYS A 191 -7.90 8.73 -19.71
C LYS A 191 -8.21 7.24 -19.85
N ARG A 192 -8.78 6.63 -18.82
CA ARG A 192 -9.14 5.21 -18.80
C ARG A 192 -10.65 5.05 -18.83
N PHE A 193 -11.14 4.06 -19.57
CA PHE A 193 -12.56 3.72 -19.59
C PHE A 193 -12.97 2.99 -18.30
N PHE A 194 -14.13 3.33 -17.73
CA PHE A 194 -14.65 2.78 -16.47
C PHE A 194 -15.27 1.39 -16.63
N ARG A 195 -14.45 0.41 -17.05
CA ARG A 195 -14.90 -0.95 -17.38
C ARG A 195 -15.64 -1.67 -16.25
N ASP A 196 -15.24 -1.45 -15.01
CA ASP A 196 -15.73 -2.20 -13.84
C ASP A 196 -16.67 -1.37 -12.95
N LYS A 197 -17.37 -0.38 -13.53
CA LYS A 197 -18.21 0.57 -12.79
C LYS A 197 -19.21 -0.11 -11.87
N GLU A 198 -19.91 -1.12 -12.37
CA GLU A 198 -20.99 -1.79 -11.63
C GLU A 198 -20.45 -2.50 -10.40
N LYS A 199 -19.40 -3.31 -10.59
CA LYS A 199 -18.74 -4.01 -9.49
C LYS A 199 -18.21 -3.06 -8.43
N VAL A 200 -17.57 -1.97 -8.85
CA VAL A 200 -16.97 -1.00 -7.91
C VAL A 200 -18.04 -0.31 -7.06
N LEU A 201 -19.17 0.04 -7.67
CA LEU A 201 -20.29 0.67 -6.97
C LEU A 201 -21.07 -0.31 -6.10
N ASP A 202 -21.25 -1.56 -6.55
CA ASP A 202 -21.79 -2.65 -5.72
C ASP A 202 -20.89 -2.94 -4.51
N ASP A 203 -19.57 -2.97 -4.68
CA ASP A 203 -18.65 -3.14 -3.55
C ASP A 203 -18.77 -1.99 -2.54
N ALA A 204 -19.12 -0.77 -2.99
CA ALA A 204 -19.23 0.43 -2.16
C ALA A 204 -20.57 0.59 -1.45
N PHE A 205 -21.68 0.22 -2.11
CA PHE A 205 -23.04 0.44 -1.61
C PHE A 205 -23.79 -0.85 -1.25
N GLY A 206 -23.28 -2.01 -1.63
CA GLY A 206 -23.86 -3.32 -1.35
C GLY A 206 -24.03 -4.17 -2.61
N ALA A 207 -23.91 -5.50 -2.46
CA ALA A 207 -24.03 -6.42 -3.58
C ALA A 207 -25.40 -6.30 -4.29
N GLY A 208 -25.40 -6.06 -5.60
CA GLY A 208 -26.61 -5.90 -6.41
C GLY A 208 -27.24 -4.49 -6.37
N PHE A 209 -26.61 -3.52 -5.71
CA PHE A 209 -27.09 -2.13 -5.65
C PHE A 209 -27.32 -1.54 -7.05
N MET A 210 -26.34 -1.72 -7.95
CA MET A 210 -26.41 -1.21 -9.32
C MET A 210 -27.54 -1.84 -10.12
N LYS A 211 -27.83 -3.12 -9.90
CA LYS A 211 -28.95 -3.81 -10.57
C LYS A 211 -30.31 -3.30 -10.12
N LEU A 212 -30.46 -2.95 -8.83
CA LEU A 212 -31.75 -2.57 -8.23
C LEU A 212 -32.04 -1.07 -8.36
N HIS A 213 -30.99 -0.25 -8.21
CA HIS A 213 -31.09 1.19 -8.02
C HIS A 213 -30.21 2.01 -8.97
N GLY A 214 -29.27 1.38 -9.69
CA GLY A 214 -28.25 2.07 -10.48
C GLY A 214 -28.80 3.12 -11.44
N ASP A 215 -29.78 2.75 -12.27
CA ASP A 215 -30.38 3.62 -13.30
C ASP A 215 -31.16 4.81 -12.72
N ARG A 216 -31.64 4.71 -11.48
CA ARG A 216 -32.38 5.76 -10.78
C ARG A 216 -31.48 6.66 -9.96
N VAL A 217 -30.45 6.08 -9.34
CA VAL A 217 -29.52 6.77 -8.45
C VAL A 217 -28.44 7.51 -9.23
N PHE A 218 -27.82 6.88 -10.22
CA PHE A 218 -26.73 7.47 -11.00
C PHE A 218 -27.27 7.99 -12.34
N VAL A 219 -27.63 9.28 -12.36
CA VAL A 219 -28.17 9.97 -13.55
C VAL A 219 -27.19 9.93 -14.71
N ASP A 220 -25.90 10.15 -14.41
CA ASP A 220 -24.83 10.08 -15.40
C ASP A 220 -23.51 9.71 -14.74
N ILE A 221 -22.68 8.94 -15.45
CA ILE A 221 -21.29 8.66 -15.07
C ILE A 221 -20.45 8.76 -16.33
N GLU A 222 -19.51 9.70 -16.34
CA GLU A 222 -18.62 9.89 -17.47
C GLU A 222 -17.83 8.58 -17.72
N PRO A 223 -17.82 8.06 -18.96
CA PRO A 223 -17.21 6.77 -19.27
C PRO A 223 -15.69 6.78 -19.13
N TYR A 224 -15.07 7.96 -19.22
CA TYR A 224 -13.63 8.14 -19.14
C TYR A 224 -13.24 8.93 -17.89
N SER A 225 -12.11 8.55 -17.29
CA SER A 225 -11.57 9.27 -16.13
C SER A 225 -11.24 10.73 -16.48
N ILE A 226 -11.65 11.66 -15.62
CA ILE A 226 -11.32 13.09 -15.70
C ILE A 226 -9.89 13.40 -15.23
N GLY A 227 -9.37 12.55 -14.34
CA GLY A 227 -8.06 12.69 -13.74
C GLY A 227 -7.48 11.33 -13.42
N SER A 228 -6.17 11.20 -13.56
CA SER A 228 -5.46 9.97 -13.31
C SER A 228 -4.27 10.23 -12.39
N GLY A 229 -4.34 9.73 -11.18
CA GLY A 229 -3.20 9.66 -10.28
C GLY A 229 -2.33 8.43 -10.56
N CYS A 230 -1.22 8.33 -9.85
CA CYS A 230 -0.36 7.15 -9.96
C CYS A 230 -1.01 5.88 -9.36
N ILE A 231 -1.90 6.01 -8.36
CA ILE A 231 -2.53 4.87 -7.65
C ILE A 231 -4.01 4.69 -8.02
N ALA A 232 -4.72 5.77 -8.37
CA ALA A 232 -6.16 5.77 -8.60
C ALA A 232 -6.57 6.63 -9.80
N GLN A 233 -7.73 6.28 -10.38
CA GLN A 233 -8.43 7.01 -11.43
C GLN A 233 -9.61 7.76 -10.82
N VAL A 234 -9.96 8.93 -11.35
CA VAL A 234 -11.13 9.69 -10.90
C VAL A 234 -12.12 9.79 -12.06
N TYR A 235 -13.35 9.36 -11.83
CA TYR A 235 -14.48 9.50 -12.75
C TYR A 235 -15.46 10.51 -12.21
N ARG A 236 -16.09 11.26 -13.10
CA ARG A 236 -17.12 12.24 -12.74
C ARG A 236 -18.49 11.61 -12.97
N GLY A 237 -19.44 11.94 -12.10
CA GLY A 237 -20.81 11.51 -12.26
C GLY A 237 -21.79 12.47 -11.60
N VAL A 238 -23.07 12.11 -11.68
CA VAL A 238 -24.19 12.83 -11.09
C VAL A 238 -25.11 11.81 -10.42
N VAL A 239 -25.51 12.10 -9.18
CA VAL A 239 -26.50 11.31 -8.46
C VAL A 239 -27.80 12.10 -8.29
N ASP A 240 -28.93 11.40 -8.37
CA ASP A 240 -30.21 11.88 -7.87
C ASP A 240 -30.22 11.73 -6.35
N VAL A 241 -30.39 12.83 -5.63
CA VAL A 241 -30.26 12.85 -4.17
C VAL A 241 -31.43 12.09 -3.52
N ALA A 242 -32.66 12.28 -4.00
CA ALA A 242 -33.83 11.67 -3.39
C ALA A 242 -33.83 10.14 -3.57
N GLU A 243 -33.50 9.67 -4.77
CA GLU A 243 -33.39 8.23 -5.04
C GLU A 243 -32.17 7.62 -4.32
N PHE A 244 -31.06 8.35 -4.19
CA PHE A 244 -29.90 7.91 -3.43
C PHE A 244 -30.21 7.73 -1.93
N GLU A 245 -30.84 8.72 -1.30
CA GLU A 245 -31.22 8.65 0.13
C GLU A 245 -32.24 7.53 0.37
N LYS A 246 -33.17 7.32 -0.57
CA LYS A 246 -34.15 6.21 -0.52
C LYS A 246 -33.50 4.83 -0.67
N ALA A 247 -32.53 4.69 -1.58
CA ALA A 247 -31.86 3.42 -1.83
C ALA A 247 -30.88 3.04 -0.71
N THR A 248 -30.20 4.03 -0.11
CA THR A 248 -29.19 3.80 0.92
C THR A 248 -29.73 3.91 2.36
N GLY A 249 -30.87 4.58 2.54
CA GLY A 249 -31.40 4.92 3.87
C GLY A 249 -30.61 6.02 4.59
N ASN A 250 -29.61 6.62 3.94
CA ASN A 250 -28.73 7.63 4.53
C ASN A 250 -29.19 9.03 4.10
N GLN A 251 -29.73 9.80 5.03
CA GLN A 251 -30.07 11.21 4.78
C GLN A 251 -28.84 12.10 5.02
N ILE A 252 -28.50 12.92 4.03
CA ILE A 252 -27.30 13.77 4.08
C ILE A 252 -27.76 15.22 4.22
N ALA A 253 -27.61 15.76 5.44
CA ALA A 253 -28.11 17.09 5.80
C ALA A 253 -27.61 18.19 4.85
N GLU A 254 -26.37 18.09 4.40
CA GLU A 254 -25.71 19.05 3.50
C GLU A 254 -26.20 18.98 2.05
N LEU A 255 -26.91 17.91 1.68
CA LEU A 255 -27.54 17.74 0.37
C LEU A 255 -29.04 18.05 0.39
N LYS A 256 -29.59 18.38 1.56
CA LYS A 256 -31.01 18.68 1.74
C LYS A 256 -31.46 19.80 0.79
N GLY A 257 -32.54 19.54 0.05
CA GLY A 257 -33.11 20.49 -0.90
C GLY A 257 -32.45 20.50 -2.29
N LYS A 258 -31.42 19.67 -2.52
CA LYS A 258 -30.87 19.46 -3.87
C LYS A 258 -31.57 18.28 -4.54
N ALA A 259 -31.95 18.45 -5.80
CA ALA A 259 -32.45 17.34 -6.62
C ALA A 259 -31.31 16.42 -7.07
N THR A 260 -30.20 17.01 -7.54
CA THR A 260 -29.03 16.26 -8.02
C THR A 260 -27.74 16.78 -7.39
N GLN A 261 -26.74 15.90 -7.31
CA GLN A 261 -25.41 16.24 -6.79
C GLN A 261 -24.33 15.66 -7.72
N LYS A 262 -23.38 16.50 -8.10
CA LYS A 262 -22.18 16.06 -8.83
C LYS A 262 -21.28 15.26 -7.89
N ILE A 263 -20.74 14.16 -8.38
CA ILE A 263 -19.89 13.25 -7.61
C ILE A 263 -18.56 12.98 -8.32
N ALA A 264 -17.54 12.68 -7.53
CA ALA A 264 -16.28 12.10 -7.96
C ALA A 264 -16.20 10.65 -7.46
N ILE A 265 -15.95 9.72 -8.37
CA ILE A 265 -15.74 8.31 -8.09
C ILE A 265 -14.24 8.03 -8.28
N LYS A 266 -13.50 7.95 -7.19
CA LYS A 266 -12.08 7.59 -7.23
C LYS A 266 -11.94 6.08 -7.09
N VAL A 267 -11.21 5.45 -8.00
CA VAL A 267 -11.03 4.00 -8.07
C VAL A 267 -9.54 3.67 -8.14
N ALA A 268 -9.05 2.88 -7.18
CA ALA A 268 -7.69 2.39 -7.17
C ALA A 268 -7.43 1.47 -8.37
N ASP A 269 -6.24 1.58 -8.97
CA ASP A 269 -5.82 0.74 -10.08
C ASP A 269 -5.81 -0.74 -9.64
N LYS A 270 -6.40 -1.63 -10.45
CA LYS A 270 -6.48 -3.07 -10.14
C LYS A 270 -5.10 -3.68 -9.88
N GLY A 271 -4.94 -4.29 -8.70
CA GLY A 271 -3.71 -4.98 -8.30
C GLY A 271 -2.56 -4.06 -7.95
N VAL A 272 -2.81 -2.74 -7.80
CA VAL A 272 -1.79 -1.76 -7.41
C VAL A 272 -1.22 -2.06 -6.02
N ASP A 273 -2.03 -2.58 -5.10
CA ASP A 273 -1.62 -3.01 -3.78
C ASP A 273 -0.56 -4.11 -3.84
N ARG A 274 -0.82 -5.19 -4.61
CA ARG A 274 0.13 -6.30 -4.79
C ARG A 274 1.42 -5.85 -5.47
N GLN A 275 1.32 -4.93 -6.43
CA GLN A 275 2.50 -4.38 -7.11
C GLN A 275 3.33 -3.52 -6.16
N ILE A 276 2.69 -2.69 -5.34
CA ILE A 276 3.37 -1.87 -4.32
C ILE A 276 4.07 -2.76 -3.29
N GLU A 277 3.41 -3.80 -2.78
CA GLU A 277 4.04 -4.73 -1.83
C GLU A 277 5.27 -5.45 -2.43
N LEU A 278 5.16 -5.85 -3.71
CA LEU A 278 6.26 -6.46 -4.44
C LEU A 278 7.44 -5.49 -4.58
N ASP A 279 7.17 -4.25 -5.00
CA ASP A 279 8.18 -3.22 -5.20
C ASP A 279 8.83 -2.81 -3.86
N LEU A 280 8.04 -2.63 -2.80
CA LEU A 280 8.56 -2.34 -1.45
C LEU A 280 9.43 -3.49 -0.92
N SER A 281 9.06 -4.75 -1.17
CA SER A 281 9.92 -5.89 -0.82
C SER A 281 11.26 -5.84 -1.54
N ILE A 282 11.30 -5.39 -2.80
CA ILE A 282 12.54 -5.25 -3.58
C ILE A 282 13.36 -4.08 -3.03
N LEU A 283 12.72 -2.92 -2.79
CA LEU A 283 13.37 -1.73 -2.26
C LEU A 283 13.98 -1.99 -0.87
N ARG A 284 13.31 -2.74 0.02
CA ARG A 284 13.84 -3.09 1.34
C ARG A 284 15.11 -3.93 1.23
N THR A 285 15.10 -4.96 0.39
CA THR A 285 16.29 -5.77 0.12
C THR A 285 17.42 -4.90 -0.45
N GLY A 286 17.11 -3.99 -1.37
CA GLY A 286 18.09 -3.05 -1.93
C GLY A 286 18.67 -2.09 -0.91
N ALA A 287 17.85 -1.50 -0.04
CA ALA A 287 18.27 -0.58 1.01
C ALA A 287 19.14 -1.27 2.07
N TRP A 288 18.79 -2.49 2.46
CA TRP A 288 19.61 -3.32 3.36
C TRP A 288 20.97 -3.64 2.73
N LEU A 289 20.97 -4.06 1.46
CA LEU A 289 22.19 -4.43 0.76
C LEU A 289 23.11 -3.24 0.50
N MET A 290 22.53 -2.08 0.21
CA MET A 290 23.28 -0.83 0.04
C MET A 290 24.07 -0.44 1.29
N GLN A 291 23.48 -0.57 2.49
CA GLN A 291 24.18 -0.32 3.75
C GLN A 291 25.35 -1.27 3.98
N LYS A 292 25.22 -2.53 3.52
CA LYS A 292 26.29 -3.52 3.63
C LYS A 292 27.45 -3.24 2.69
N ILE A 293 27.18 -2.76 1.47
CA ILE A 293 28.20 -2.63 0.43
C ILE A 293 28.87 -1.26 0.44
N VAL A 294 28.18 -0.20 0.86
CA VAL A 294 28.75 1.15 0.97
C VAL A 294 28.66 1.59 2.41
N PRO A 295 29.69 1.28 3.23
CA PRO A 295 29.70 1.60 4.65
C PRO A 295 29.38 3.08 4.95
N PRO A 296 29.91 4.10 4.24
CA PRO A 296 29.59 5.50 4.53
C PRO A 296 28.11 5.88 4.50
N LEU A 297 27.24 5.06 3.89
CA LEU A 297 25.79 5.31 3.82
C LEU A 297 25.04 4.98 5.11
N TRP A 298 25.68 4.38 6.12
CA TRP A 298 25.04 4.15 7.42
C TRP A 298 24.52 5.46 8.05
N TYR A 299 25.17 6.59 7.77
CA TYR A 299 24.79 7.91 8.29
C TYR A 299 23.46 8.42 7.68
N LEU A 300 23.10 7.97 6.49
CA LEU A 300 21.90 8.42 5.78
C LEU A 300 20.67 7.56 6.07
N ASP A 301 20.83 6.47 6.84
CA ASP A 301 19.79 5.51 7.21
C ASP A 301 18.76 5.26 6.08
N PRO A 302 19.19 4.64 4.96
CA PRO A 302 18.30 4.42 3.82
C PRO A 302 17.15 3.47 4.15
N THR A 303 17.30 2.62 5.16
CA THR A 303 16.22 1.79 5.69
C THR A 303 15.15 2.63 6.38
N GLY A 304 15.53 3.51 7.30
CA GLY A 304 14.58 4.41 7.96
C GLY A 304 13.92 5.36 6.98
N ALA A 305 14.66 5.89 6.00
CA ALA A 305 14.10 6.68 4.91
C ALA A 305 13.04 5.90 4.11
N LEU A 306 13.31 4.64 3.80
CA LEU A 306 12.37 3.76 3.10
C LEU A 306 11.14 3.42 3.95
N GLU A 307 11.30 3.22 5.27
CA GLU A 307 10.19 2.97 6.19
C GLU A 307 9.23 4.17 6.26
N GLN A 308 9.75 5.39 6.31
CA GLN A 308 8.94 6.61 6.26
C GLN A 308 8.17 6.72 4.95
N PHE A 309 8.84 6.47 3.82
CA PHE A 309 8.19 6.43 2.51
C PHE A 309 7.09 5.35 2.46
N GLU A 310 7.39 4.15 2.94
CA GLU A 310 6.46 3.03 2.98
C GLU A 310 5.20 3.36 3.80
N MET A 311 5.37 3.96 4.97
CA MET A 311 4.25 4.38 5.82
C MET A 311 3.31 5.32 5.06
N VAL A 312 3.86 6.33 4.38
CA VAL A 312 3.08 7.30 3.60
C VAL A 312 2.41 6.62 2.40
N LEU A 313 3.14 5.76 1.67
CA LEU A 313 2.64 5.09 0.50
C LEU A 313 1.48 4.14 0.84
N ARG A 314 1.63 3.29 1.87
CA ARG A 314 0.59 2.35 2.30
C ARG A 314 -0.70 3.06 2.69
N ARG A 315 -0.61 4.23 3.33
CA ARG A 315 -1.77 5.03 3.71
C ARG A 315 -2.56 5.50 2.49
N GLN A 316 -1.88 5.82 1.39
CA GLN A 316 -2.50 6.27 0.13
C GLN A 316 -3.10 5.14 -0.72
N VAL A 317 -2.75 3.87 -0.47
CA VAL A 317 -3.31 2.73 -1.21
C VAL A 317 -4.70 2.34 -0.71
N ASP A 318 -5.00 2.60 0.56
CA ASP A 318 -6.30 2.28 1.17
C ASP A 318 -7.18 3.53 1.22
N LEU A 319 -8.13 3.62 0.28
CA LEU A 319 -9.01 4.80 0.14
C LEU A 319 -9.96 4.99 1.33
N ARG A 320 -10.09 3.99 2.23
CA ARG A 320 -10.82 4.16 3.50
C ARG A 320 -10.14 5.17 4.43
N ASN A 321 -8.82 5.30 4.33
CA ASN A 321 -8.09 6.30 5.12
C ASN A 321 -8.40 7.71 4.62
N GLU A 322 -8.49 7.89 3.30
CA GLU A 322 -8.89 9.16 2.68
C GLU A 322 -10.34 9.52 3.05
N ALA A 323 -11.26 8.57 2.98
CA ALA A 323 -12.65 8.78 3.40
C ALA A 323 -12.78 9.25 4.86
N ARG A 324 -12.06 8.59 5.79
CA ARG A 324 -12.04 8.98 7.22
C ARG A 324 -11.39 10.34 7.44
N ALA A 325 -10.33 10.66 6.70
CA ALA A 325 -9.70 11.97 6.77
C ALA A 325 -10.66 13.05 6.30
N LEU A 326 -11.33 12.87 5.15
CA LEU A 326 -12.32 13.80 4.61
C LEU A 326 -13.47 14.02 5.59
N LYS A 327 -14.00 12.97 6.20
CA LYS A 327 -15.03 13.10 7.24
C LYS A 327 -14.55 13.96 8.41
N LYS A 328 -13.37 13.66 8.96
CA LYS A 328 -12.79 14.44 10.06
C LYS A 328 -12.54 15.91 9.67
N PHE A 329 -12.13 16.17 8.43
CA PHE A 329 -11.95 17.53 7.93
C PHE A 329 -13.30 18.24 7.77
N SER A 330 -14.32 17.57 7.25
CA SER A 330 -15.69 18.12 7.15
C SER A 330 -16.27 18.47 8.52
N ASP A 331 -16.01 17.63 9.53
CA ASP A 331 -16.47 17.85 10.91
C ASP A 331 -15.74 19.03 11.57
N ASN A 332 -14.44 19.21 11.27
CA ASN A 332 -13.64 20.27 11.88
C ASN A 332 -13.77 21.63 11.15
N PHE A 333 -14.03 21.62 9.85
CA PHE A 333 -14.06 22.81 9.00
C PHE A 333 -15.46 23.03 8.45
N HIS A 334 -16.28 23.75 9.21
CA HIS A 334 -17.61 24.13 8.77
C HIS A 334 -17.55 25.31 7.82
N ALA A 335 -18.35 25.24 6.75
CA ALA A 335 -18.49 26.29 5.74
C ALA A 335 -18.90 27.64 6.33
N THR A 336 -19.70 27.63 7.41
CA THR A 336 -20.22 28.81 8.08
C THR A 336 -19.19 29.50 8.99
N GLY A 337 -18.27 28.73 9.57
CA GLY A 337 -17.24 29.28 10.47
C GLY A 337 -15.93 29.63 9.76
N THR A 338 -15.44 28.73 8.90
CA THR A 338 -14.09 28.84 8.30
C THR A 338 -14.10 29.24 6.83
N GLY A 339 -15.25 29.17 6.15
CA GLY A 339 -15.36 29.39 4.71
C GLY A 339 -14.78 28.26 3.84
N ILE A 340 -14.18 27.24 4.45
CA ILE A 340 -13.59 26.08 3.77
C ILE A 340 -14.62 24.96 3.68
N ARG A 341 -14.71 24.30 2.51
CA ARG A 341 -15.59 23.14 2.29
C ARG A 341 -14.77 21.93 1.86
N PHE A 342 -15.12 20.79 2.41
CA PHE A 342 -14.56 19.50 2.02
C PHE A 342 -15.61 18.64 1.32
N PRO A 343 -15.21 17.77 0.38
CA PRO A 343 -16.08 16.77 -0.21
C PRO A 343 -16.75 15.88 0.84
N ILE A 344 -18.05 15.63 0.65
CA ILE A 344 -18.83 14.72 1.49
C ILE A 344 -18.71 13.32 0.91
N VAL A 345 -18.35 12.36 1.75
CA VAL A 345 -18.21 10.96 1.35
C VAL A 345 -19.58 10.28 1.35
N LEU A 346 -20.00 9.77 0.20
CA LEU A 346 -21.26 9.03 0.01
C LEU A 346 -21.11 7.53 0.26
N GLY A 347 -19.96 6.97 -0.13
CA GLY A 347 -19.66 5.54 0.03
C GLY A 347 -18.17 5.27 -0.20
N TYR A 348 -17.62 4.25 0.45
CA TYR A 348 -16.20 3.95 0.32
C TYR A 348 -15.87 2.48 0.63
N THR A 349 -14.81 1.99 -0.02
CA THR A 349 -14.19 0.68 0.20
C THR A 349 -12.68 0.84 0.27
N LYS A 350 -11.94 -0.27 0.39
CA LYS A 350 -10.48 -0.25 0.28
C LYS A 350 -10.01 0.30 -1.08
N SER A 351 -10.76 0.04 -2.15
CA SER A 351 -10.35 0.29 -3.53
C SER A 351 -11.16 1.37 -4.24
N ALA A 352 -12.19 1.93 -3.62
CA ALA A 352 -12.95 3.05 -4.20
C ALA A 352 -13.48 4.01 -3.14
N ILE A 353 -13.68 5.26 -3.51
CA ILE A 353 -14.40 6.27 -2.73
C ILE A 353 -15.31 7.05 -3.67
N VAL A 354 -16.55 7.26 -3.23
CA VAL A 354 -17.56 8.09 -3.90
C VAL A 354 -17.81 9.29 -3.00
N GLU A 355 -17.53 10.48 -3.51
CA GLU A 355 -17.62 11.74 -2.78
C GLU A 355 -18.28 12.82 -3.65
N THR A 356 -18.77 13.90 -3.04
CA THR A 356 -19.27 15.06 -3.80
C THR A 356 -18.13 15.75 -4.54
N PHE A 357 -18.39 16.22 -5.76
CA PHE A 357 -17.41 16.90 -6.61
C PHE A 357 -17.00 18.28 -6.08
#